data_AF-A0A2L2NZT3-F1
#
_entry.id   AF-A0A2L2NZT3-F1
#
_cell.length_a   1.000
_cell.length_b   1.000
_cell.length_c   1.000
_cell.angle_alpha   90.00
_cell.angle_beta   90.00
_cell.angle_gamma   90.00
#
_symmetry.space_group_name_H-M   'P 1'
#
loop_
_entity.id
_entity.type
_entity.pdbx_description
1 polymer ?
#
loop_
_entity_poly.entity_id
_entity_poly.type
_entity_poly.pdbx_seq_one_letter_code
_entity_poly.pdbx_strand_id
1 'polypeptide(L)'
;MQLIFNSETDALSVVEQLYNFERVGKILIAENIDFRALELAVSLAEVSFPAFSFPIVSSLRSRLPFPRHERECTDEKTPKIYVACLSAYNAGHLHGLYIDATQEPEEIEDDIKWMLSWSPVVHDKACEEWAIHDYENWMGIKIDEYEDIGKLAKLATILEEHGKAFAIYYNYYGNDVTVEDFEEYYLGLYESKEDFVYQQWDECGQLQELEKLGISSYYINWEGIANDWFIDSYLSIKTSYQEVHVFIRH
;
A
#
# COMPACT_ATOMS: atom_id res chain seq x y z
N MET A 1 -26.02 12.60 -27.06
CA MET A 1 -25.19 13.10 -28.18
C MET A 1 -25.98 14.13 -28.97
N GLN A 2 -25.34 15.19 -29.47
CA GLN A 2 -25.99 16.24 -30.28
C GLN A 2 -25.47 16.18 -31.72
N LEU A 3 -26.38 16.14 -32.68
CA LEU A 3 -26.10 16.26 -34.11
C LEU A 3 -26.47 17.68 -34.55
N ILE A 4 -25.51 18.43 -35.07
CA ILE A 4 -25.72 19.81 -35.52
C ILE A 4 -25.78 19.82 -37.04
N PHE A 5 -26.95 20.20 -37.57
CA PHE A 5 -27.17 20.36 -39.00
C PHE A 5 -26.95 21.81 -39.44
N ASN A 6 -26.80 22.03 -40.74
CA ASN A 6 -26.56 23.37 -41.31
C ASN A 6 -27.80 24.26 -41.18
N SER A 7 -28.99 23.68 -41.26
CA SER A 7 -30.27 24.38 -41.12
C SER A 7 -31.30 23.57 -40.31
N GLU A 8 -32.36 24.24 -39.85
CA GLU A 8 -33.47 23.56 -39.16
C GLU A 8 -34.25 22.64 -40.10
N THR A 9 -34.33 22.99 -41.38
CA THR A 9 -34.95 22.17 -42.42
C THR A 9 -34.18 20.88 -42.63
N ASP A 10 -32.85 20.92 -42.61
CA ASP A 10 -32.04 19.70 -42.75
C ASP A 10 -32.25 18.76 -41.55
N ALA A 11 -32.24 19.31 -40.32
CA ALA A 11 -32.50 18.53 -39.12
C ALA A 11 -33.90 17.91 -39.14
N LEU A 12 -34.91 18.63 -39.66
CA LEU A 12 -36.27 18.12 -39.79
C LEU A 12 -36.35 16.96 -40.79
N SER A 13 -35.77 17.10 -41.98
CA SER A 13 -35.77 16.07 -43.02
C SER A 13 -35.10 14.76 -42.57
N VAL A 14 -34.11 14.85 -41.67
CA VAL A 14 -33.44 13.67 -41.10
C VAL A 14 -34.22 13.08 -39.93
N VAL A 15 -34.79 13.90 -39.04
CA VAL A 15 -35.51 13.38 -37.85
C VAL A 15 -36.81 12.67 -38.20
N GLU A 16 -37.48 13.06 -39.29
CA GLU A 16 -38.70 12.36 -39.76
C GLU A 16 -38.45 10.89 -40.15
N GLN A 17 -37.19 10.53 -40.39
CA GLN A 17 -36.78 9.18 -40.78
C GLN A 17 -36.20 8.36 -39.60
N LEU A 18 -36.03 8.96 -38.43
CA LEU A 18 -35.36 8.37 -37.28
C LEU A 18 -36.26 8.38 -36.04
N TYR A 19 -36.19 7.31 -35.25
CA TYR A 19 -36.89 7.23 -33.96
C TYR A 19 -35.95 7.62 -32.81
N ASN A 20 -36.51 8.06 -31.68
CA ASN A 20 -35.77 8.39 -30.45
C ASN A 20 -34.81 9.58 -30.54
N PHE A 21 -35.14 10.57 -31.35
CA PHE A 21 -34.45 11.86 -31.41
C PHE A 21 -35.37 13.00 -30.96
N GLU A 22 -34.85 13.88 -30.12
CA GLU A 22 -35.47 15.16 -29.80
C GLU A 22 -34.87 16.25 -30.69
N ARG A 23 -35.71 17.03 -31.38
CA ARG A 23 -35.25 18.13 -32.23
C ARG A 23 -35.38 19.47 -31.52
N VAL A 24 -34.30 20.23 -31.49
CA VAL A 24 -34.24 21.62 -31.04
C VAL A 24 -33.66 22.48 -32.16
N GLY A 25 -34.51 23.10 -32.97
CA GLY A 25 -34.10 23.87 -34.15
C GLY A 25 -33.34 23.00 -35.15
N LYS A 26 -32.05 23.32 -35.35
CA LYS A 26 -31.10 22.60 -36.22
C LYS A 26 -30.33 21.47 -35.52
N ILE A 27 -30.66 21.17 -34.28
CA ILE A 27 -29.94 20.19 -33.45
C ILE A 27 -30.86 18.99 -33.21
N LEU A 28 -30.33 17.78 -33.41
CA LEU A 28 -30.96 16.54 -32.97
C LEU A 28 -30.23 15.97 -31.76
N ILE A 29 -30.98 15.58 -30.74
CA ILE A 29 -30.47 15.07 -29.46
C ILE A 29 -30.97 13.64 -29.29
N ALA A 30 -30.05 12.70 -29.03
CA ALA A 30 -30.39 11.32 -28.71
C ALA A 30 -29.43 10.75 -27.66
N GLU A 31 -29.91 9.82 -26.85
CA GLU A 31 -29.10 9.07 -25.88
C GLU A 31 -28.14 8.09 -26.57
N ASN A 32 -28.62 7.42 -27.63
CA ASN A 32 -27.85 6.49 -28.44
C ASN A 32 -28.13 6.73 -29.93
N ILE A 33 -27.11 6.54 -30.79
CA ILE A 33 -27.22 6.75 -32.23
C ILE A 33 -26.78 5.49 -32.96
N ASP A 34 -27.68 4.90 -33.74
CA ASP A 34 -27.32 3.94 -34.77
C ASP A 34 -26.74 4.70 -35.96
N PHE A 35 -25.42 4.62 -36.13
CA PHE A 35 -24.70 5.32 -37.18
C PHE A 35 -25.13 4.89 -38.60
N ARG A 36 -25.55 3.63 -38.79
CA ARG A 36 -25.99 3.16 -40.11
C ARG A 36 -27.35 3.71 -40.47
N ALA A 37 -28.26 3.76 -39.49
CA ALA A 37 -29.56 4.39 -39.67
C ALA A 37 -29.42 5.90 -39.94
N LEU A 38 -28.52 6.58 -39.21
CA LEU A 38 -28.23 7.99 -39.42
C LEU A 38 -27.63 8.26 -40.81
N GLU A 39 -26.63 7.49 -41.25
CA GLU A 39 -26.05 7.60 -42.60
C GLU A 39 -27.09 7.43 -43.70
N LEU A 40 -27.97 6.43 -43.56
CA LEU A 40 -29.05 6.20 -44.51
C LEU A 40 -30.04 7.37 -44.54
N ALA A 41 -30.47 7.86 -43.37
CA ALA A 41 -31.42 8.96 -43.28
C ALA A 41 -30.86 10.28 -43.84
N VAL A 42 -29.58 10.59 -43.57
CA VAL A 42 -28.87 11.74 -44.14
C VAL A 42 -28.77 11.62 -45.66
N SER A 43 -28.41 10.42 -46.16
CA SER A 43 -28.32 10.15 -47.59
C SER A 43 -29.67 10.28 -48.30
N LEU A 44 -30.75 9.80 -47.69
CA LEU A 44 -32.11 9.88 -48.24
C LEU A 44 -32.66 11.31 -48.22
N ALA A 45 -32.27 12.10 -47.22
CA ALA A 45 -32.64 13.51 -47.12
C ALA A 45 -31.82 14.42 -48.06
N GLU A 46 -30.77 13.90 -48.71
CA GLU A 46 -29.84 14.65 -49.57
C GLU A 46 -29.21 15.87 -48.88
N VAL A 47 -28.94 15.77 -47.57
CA VAL A 47 -28.33 16.84 -46.77
C VAL A 47 -26.88 16.53 -46.41
N SER A 48 -26.11 17.57 -46.06
CA SER A 48 -24.77 17.38 -45.52
C SER A 48 -24.80 16.63 -44.18
N PHE A 49 -23.83 15.75 -43.99
CA PHE A 49 -23.69 14.99 -42.75
C PHE A 49 -23.51 15.93 -41.55
N PRO A 50 -24.24 15.74 -40.44
CA PRO A 50 -24.21 16.65 -39.31
C PRO A 50 -22.87 16.66 -38.59
N ALA A 51 -22.52 17.79 -37.99
CA ALA A 51 -21.39 17.86 -37.07
C ALA A 51 -21.78 17.24 -35.72
N PHE A 52 -20.88 16.45 -35.14
CA PHE A 52 -21.08 15.89 -33.82
C PHE A 52 -20.67 16.91 -32.75
N SER A 53 -21.60 17.25 -31.88
CA SER A 53 -21.33 17.89 -30.61
C SER A 53 -21.62 16.88 -29.51
N PHE A 54 -20.60 16.57 -28.73
CA PHE A 54 -20.83 15.99 -27.42
C PHE A 54 -21.14 17.19 -26.53
N PRO A 55 -22.32 17.25 -25.87
CA PRO A 55 -22.42 18.15 -24.73
C PRO A 55 -21.21 17.86 -23.84
N ILE A 56 -20.71 18.85 -23.10
CA ILE A 56 -19.93 18.53 -21.90
C ILE A 56 -20.93 17.86 -20.95
N VAL A 57 -21.25 16.61 -21.23
CA VAL A 57 -21.98 15.74 -20.34
C VAL A 57 -20.97 15.47 -19.23
N SER A 58 -21.41 15.56 -17.98
CA SER A 58 -20.66 15.03 -16.84
C SER A 58 -20.32 13.53 -16.96
N SER A 59 -20.68 12.89 -18.09
CA SER A 59 -20.31 11.55 -18.51
C SER A 59 -19.02 11.50 -19.34
N LEU A 60 -18.17 12.53 -19.32
CA LEU A 60 -16.74 12.29 -19.53
C LEU A 60 -16.28 11.38 -18.38
N ARG A 61 -16.54 10.07 -18.53
CA ARG A 61 -15.78 9.04 -17.84
C ARG A 61 -14.34 9.41 -18.17
N SER A 62 -13.57 9.81 -17.16
CA SER A 62 -12.14 10.04 -17.37
C SER A 62 -11.60 8.73 -17.91
N ARG A 63 -11.34 8.68 -19.22
CA ARG A 63 -10.71 7.53 -19.89
C ARG A 63 -9.21 7.59 -19.76
N LEU A 64 -8.69 8.55 -18.98
CA LEU A 64 -7.29 8.57 -18.64
C LEU A 64 -7.00 7.26 -17.89
N PRO A 65 -5.94 6.55 -18.29
CA PRO A 65 -5.52 5.37 -17.54
C PRO A 65 -5.21 5.80 -16.11
N PHE A 66 -5.53 4.94 -15.13
CA PHE A 66 -5.16 5.17 -13.73
C PHE A 66 -3.65 5.48 -13.65
N PRO A 67 -3.23 6.70 -13.29
CA PRO A 67 -1.85 7.11 -13.38
C PRO A 67 -1.06 6.64 -12.14
N ARG A 68 -1.04 5.31 -11.93
CA ARG A 68 -0.46 4.62 -10.76
C ARG A 68 0.93 5.14 -10.38
N HIS A 69 1.77 5.38 -11.37
CA HIS A 69 3.15 5.87 -11.22
C HIS A 69 3.28 7.26 -10.57
N GLU A 70 2.21 8.05 -10.46
CA GLU A 70 2.25 9.36 -9.82
C GLU A 70 2.36 9.28 -8.29
N ARG A 71 1.89 8.18 -7.68
CA ARG A 71 1.78 8.03 -6.22
C ARG A 71 2.22 6.68 -5.69
N GLU A 72 2.48 5.71 -6.56
CA GLU A 72 2.89 4.39 -6.12
C GLU A 72 4.28 4.39 -5.47
N CYS A 73 4.36 3.82 -4.27
CA CYS A 73 5.63 3.48 -3.64
C CYS A 73 6.33 2.37 -4.43
N THR A 74 7.48 2.71 -4.99
CA THR A 74 8.32 1.77 -5.76
C THR A 74 9.58 1.34 -5.01
N ASP A 75 9.84 1.89 -3.82
CA ASP A 75 10.99 1.50 -3.02
C ASP A 75 10.81 0.06 -2.52
N GLU A 76 11.82 -0.77 -2.77
CA GLU A 76 11.85 -2.18 -2.36
C GLU A 76 12.26 -2.36 -0.90
N LYS A 77 12.68 -1.30 -0.20
CA LYS A 77 13.10 -1.38 1.21
C LYS A 77 12.10 -0.73 2.16
N THR A 78 11.28 0.18 1.65
CA THR A 78 10.32 0.91 2.46
C THR A 78 9.12 0.04 2.83
N PRO A 79 8.70 0.00 4.10
CA PRO A 79 7.44 -0.60 4.50
C PRO A 79 6.29 0.02 3.72
N LYS A 80 5.53 -0.81 3.01
CA LYS A 80 4.43 -0.33 2.16
C LYS A 80 3.24 -1.27 2.23
N ILE A 81 2.06 -0.71 1.98
CA ILE A 81 0.79 -1.43 2.01
C ILE A 81 0.11 -1.32 0.64
N TYR A 82 -0.44 -2.43 0.15
CA TYR A 82 -1.29 -2.42 -1.02
C TYR A 82 -2.75 -2.24 -0.59
N VAL A 83 -3.26 -1.03 -0.82
CA VAL A 83 -4.65 -0.69 -0.50
C VAL A 83 -5.52 -0.87 -1.75
N ALA A 84 -6.61 -1.62 -1.61
CA ALA A 84 -7.55 -1.92 -2.70
C ALA A 84 -8.89 -1.21 -2.50
N CYS A 85 -9.53 -0.80 -3.60
CA CYS A 85 -10.90 -0.29 -3.58
C CYS A 85 -11.90 -1.46 -3.49
N LEU A 86 -12.67 -1.54 -2.41
CA LEU A 86 -13.61 -2.65 -2.19
C LEU A 86 -14.76 -2.64 -3.21
N SER A 87 -15.22 -1.46 -3.62
CA SER A 87 -16.25 -1.33 -4.66
C SER A 87 -15.78 -1.87 -6.01
N ALA A 88 -14.54 -1.59 -6.40
CA ALA A 88 -13.94 -2.10 -7.63
C ALA A 88 -13.73 -3.62 -7.54
N TYR A 89 -13.21 -4.10 -6.41
CA TYR A 89 -12.99 -5.52 -6.16
C TYR A 89 -14.29 -6.33 -6.25
N ASN A 90 -15.36 -5.87 -5.58
CA ASN A 90 -16.69 -6.48 -5.63
C ASN A 90 -17.32 -6.47 -7.04
N ALA A 91 -16.86 -5.58 -7.92
CA ALA A 91 -17.26 -5.52 -9.33
C ALA A 91 -16.33 -6.33 -10.26
N GLY A 92 -15.34 -7.04 -9.72
CA GLY A 92 -14.40 -7.87 -10.49
C GLY A 92 -13.23 -7.10 -11.09
N HIS A 93 -12.92 -5.90 -10.58
CA HIS A 93 -11.79 -5.09 -11.01
C HIS A 93 -10.68 -5.10 -9.97
N LEU A 94 -9.44 -5.33 -10.41
CA LEU A 94 -8.25 -5.10 -9.58
C LEU A 94 -7.88 -3.61 -9.66
N HIS A 95 -8.16 -2.88 -8.58
CA HIS A 95 -7.86 -1.46 -8.48
C HIS A 95 -7.34 -1.15 -7.08
N GLY A 96 -6.12 -0.66 -7.00
CA GLY A 96 -5.40 -0.39 -5.76
C GLY A 96 -4.04 0.23 -6.00
N LEU A 97 -3.33 0.53 -4.92
CA LEU A 97 -2.08 1.27 -4.93
C LEU A 97 -1.16 0.74 -3.82
N TYR A 98 0.13 0.52 -4.12
CA TYR A 98 1.14 0.40 -3.06
C TYR A 98 1.46 1.80 -2.54
N ILE A 99 1.16 2.04 -1.26
CA ILE A 99 1.36 3.31 -0.58
C ILE A 99 2.52 3.17 0.38
N ASP A 100 3.39 4.16 0.39
CA ASP A 100 4.49 4.27 1.35
C ASP A 100 3.90 4.49 2.75
N ALA A 101 4.16 3.54 3.64
CA ALA A 101 3.62 3.57 4.98
C ALA A 101 4.46 4.43 5.94
N THR A 102 5.63 4.95 5.56
CA THR A 102 6.43 5.85 6.43
C THR A 102 6.01 7.31 6.33
N GLN A 103 5.12 7.64 5.38
CA GLN A 103 4.49 8.94 5.23
C GLN A 103 3.62 9.30 6.46
N GLU A 104 3.30 10.58 6.60
CA GLU A 104 2.37 11.02 7.64
C GLU A 104 0.97 10.39 7.40
N PRO A 105 0.20 10.08 8.48
CA PRO A 105 -1.11 9.44 8.35
C PRO A 105 -2.05 10.15 7.38
N GLU A 106 -2.03 11.50 7.37
CA GLU A 106 -2.85 12.31 6.47
C GLU A 106 -2.46 12.14 4.99
N GLU A 107 -1.17 11.94 4.69
CA GLU A 107 -0.68 11.72 3.33
C GLU A 107 -1.10 10.33 2.83
N ILE A 108 -1.01 9.31 3.69
CA ILE A 108 -1.52 7.95 3.40
C ILE A 108 -3.02 8.00 3.11
N GLU A 109 -3.79 8.71 3.94
CA GLU A 109 -5.23 8.89 3.70
C GLU A 109 -5.52 9.60 2.37
N ASP A 110 -4.73 10.61 2.02
CA ASP A 110 -4.87 11.35 0.77
C ASP A 110 -4.55 10.48 -0.44
N ASP A 111 -3.55 9.59 -0.35
CA ASP A 111 -3.25 8.59 -1.37
C ASP A 111 -4.38 7.57 -1.55
N ILE A 112 -4.98 7.11 -0.44
CA ILE A 112 -6.16 6.22 -0.47
C ILE A 112 -7.34 6.93 -1.14
N LYS A 113 -7.68 8.16 -0.72
CA LYS A 113 -8.77 8.96 -1.30
C LYS A 113 -8.54 9.21 -2.78
N TRP A 114 -7.29 9.53 -3.16
CA TRP A 114 -6.91 9.69 -4.56
C TRP A 114 -7.11 8.38 -5.33
N MET A 115 -6.61 7.25 -4.85
CA MET A 115 -6.80 5.94 -5.47
C MET A 115 -8.29 5.61 -5.65
N LEU A 116 -9.12 5.83 -4.62
CA LEU A 116 -10.56 5.61 -4.67
C LEU A 116 -11.27 6.49 -5.71
N SER A 117 -10.85 7.76 -5.86
CA SER A 117 -11.40 8.67 -6.86
C SER A 117 -11.17 8.22 -8.31
N TRP A 118 -10.13 7.40 -8.52
CA TRP A 118 -9.78 6.79 -9.81
C TRP A 118 -10.41 5.40 -10.03
N SER A 119 -11.28 4.94 -9.12
CA SER A 119 -11.90 3.63 -9.22
C SER A 119 -12.67 3.47 -10.54
N PRO A 120 -12.57 2.31 -11.23
CA PRO A 120 -13.24 2.07 -12.51
C PRO A 120 -14.78 2.09 -12.40
N VAL A 121 -15.31 1.96 -11.17
CA VAL A 121 -16.76 1.93 -10.90
C VAL A 121 -17.26 3.18 -10.17
N VAL A 122 -16.42 4.22 -10.01
CA VAL A 122 -16.74 5.46 -9.27
C VAL A 122 -18.00 6.18 -9.79
N HIS A 123 -18.33 6.00 -11.07
CA HIS A 123 -19.52 6.59 -11.68
C HIS A 123 -20.80 5.79 -11.44
N ASP A 124 -20.67 4.50 -11.13
CA ASP A 124 -21.81 3.60 -10.93
C ASP A 124 -22.12 3.43 -9.42
N LYS A 125 -21.11 3.60 -8.56
CA LYS A 125 -21.21 3.45 -7.09
C LYS A 125 -20.25 4.39 -6.37
N ALA A 126 -20.63 4.81 -5.16
CA ALA A 126 -19.74 5.50 -4.25
C ALA A 126 -18.55 4.58 -3.88
N CYS A 127 -17.33 5.05 -4.11
CA CYS A 127 -16.10 4.32 -3.79
C CYS A 127 -15.46 4.97 -2.57
N GLU A 128 -15.88 4.57 -1.38
CA GLU A 128 -15.40 5.13 -0.10
C GLU A 128 -14.67 4.06 0.73
N GLU A 129 -14.98 2.79 0.49
CA GLU A 129 -14.44 1.67 1.27
C GLU A 129 -13.17 1.10 0.63
N TRP A 130 -12.19 0.83 1.48
CA TRP A 130 -10.89 0.27 1.14
C TRP A 130 -10.46 -0.77 2.17
N ALA A 131 -9.49 -1.61 1.79
CA ALA A 131 -8.86 -2.58 2.67
C ALA A 131 -7.41 -2.83 2.25
N ILE A 132 -6.58 -3.27 3.19
CA ILE A 132 -5.20 -3.70 2.93
C ILE A 132 -5.25 -5.14 2.44
N HIS A 133 -4.94 -5.35 1.17
CA HIS A 133 -4.97 -6.67 0.55
C HIS A 133 -3.58 -7.34 0.51
N ASP A 134 -2.50 -6.56 0.60
CA ASP A 134 -1.13 -7.05 0.64
C ASP A 134 -0.21 -6.01 1.30
N TYR A 135 1.01 -6.41 1.68
CA TYR A 135 2.01 -5.54 2.28
C TYR A 135 3.43 -6.08 2.11
N GLU A 136 4.41 -5.18 2.05
CA GLU A 136 5.82 -5.53 1.83
C GLU A 136 6.75 -4.79 2.80
N ASN A 137 7.91 -5.39 3.09
CA ASN A 137 9.00 -4.82 3.89
C ASN A 137 8.73 -4.55 5.37
N TRP A 138 7.75 -5.23 5.97
CA TRP A 138 7.43 -5.15 7.40
C TRP A 138 8.29 -6.04 8.30
N MET A 139 9.41 -6.56 7.80
CA MET A 139 10.40 -7.32 8.56
C MET A 139 9.83 -8.50 9.38
N GLY A 140 8.77 -9.11 8.87
CA GLY A 140 8.09 -10.26 9.49
C GLY A 140 6.91 -9.90 10.39
N ILE A 141 6.62 -8.62 10.61
CA ILE A 141 5.37 -8.18 11.25
C ILE A 141 4.20 -8.46 10.30
N LYS A 142 3.08 -8.92 10.87
CA LYS A 142 1.83 -9.13 10.14
C LYS A 142 0.96 -7.89 10.25
N ILE A 143 0.36 -7.52 9.13
CA ILE A 143 -0.57 -6.39 9.04
C ILE A 143 -1.97 -6.93 8.79
N ASP A 144 -2.93 -6.45 9.58
CA ASP A 144 -4.33 -6.80 9.43
C ASP A 144 -5.00 -6.01 8.29
N GLU A 145 -6.04 -6.58 7.71
CA GLU A 145 -6.78 -6.03 6.55
C GLU A 145 -7.38 -4.63 6.82
N TYR A 146 -7.70 -4.35 8.09
CA TYR A 146 -8.34 -3.10 8.56
C TYR A 146 -7.52 -2.43 9.66
N GLU A 147 -6.20 -2.53 9.59
CA GLU A 147 -5.31 -1.89 10.57
C GLU A 147 -5.44 -0.35 10.55
N ASP A 148 -5.24 0.26 11.71
CA ASP A 148 -5.31 1.72 11.87
C ASP A 148 -4.14 2.41 11.14
N ILE A 149 -4.44 3.41 10.30
CA ILE A 149 -3.43 4.13 9.51
C ILE A 149 -2.39 4.81 10.42
N GLY A 150 -2.81 5.41 11.53
CA GLY A 150 -1.90 6.09 12.45
C GLY A 150 -0.92 5.12 13.10
N LYS A 151 -1.40 3.93 13.50
CA LYS A 151 -0.55 2.85 14.00
C LYS A 151 0.40 2.32 12.93
N LEU A 152 -0.08 2.13 11.69
CA LEU A 152 0.75 1.69 10.57
C LEU A 152 1.88 2.68 10.30
N ALA A 153 1.54 3.97 10.19
CA ALA A 153 2.50 5.02 9.93
C ALA A 153 3.61 5.04 10.99
N LYS A 154 3.19 5.10 12.27
CA LYS A 154 4.12 5.07 13.39
C LYS A 154 5.01 3.82 13.38
N LEU A 155 4.44 2.64 13.15
CA LEU A 155 5.19 1.39 13.13
C LEU A 155 6.17 1.34 11.95
N ALA A 156 5.77 1.77 10.77
CA ALA A 156 6.62 1.82 9.59
C ALA A 156 7.82 2.75 9.79
N THR A 157 7.62 3.95 10.34
CA THR A 157 8.70 4.89 10.67
C THR A 157 9.70 4.27 11.67
N ILE A 158 9.20 3.63 12.73
CA ILE A 158 10.07 2.96 13.72
C ILE A 158 10.87 1.82 13.07
N LEU A 159 10.23 1.05 12.17
CA LEU A 159 10.92 -0.03 11.45
C LEU A 159 11.99 0.50 10.48
N GLU A 160 11.78 1.65 9.86
CA GLU A 160 12.78 2.28 9.01
C GLU A 160 14.02 2.69 9.82
N GLU A 161 13.82 3.19 11.05
CA GLU A 161 14.90 3.66 11.93
C GLU A 161 15.63 2.51 12.66
N HIS A 162 14.90 1.55 13.23
CA HIS A 162 15.46 0.51 14.11
C HIS A 162 15.58 -0.87 13.45
N GLY A 163 14.96 -1.04 12.29
CA GLY A 163 15.10 -2.22 11.47
C GLY A 163 14.59 -3.51 12.11
N LYS A 164 15.19 -4.62 11.67
CA LYS A 164 14.73 -5.99 11.96
C LYS A 164 14.75 -6.32 13.46
N ALA A 165 15.67 -5.71 14.23
CA ALA A 165 15.77 -5.94 15.67
C ALA A 165 14.50 -5.48 16.40
N PHE A 166 13.97 -4.30 16.05
CA PHE A 166 12.70 -3.82 16.59
C PHE A 166 11.53 -4.71 16.17
N ALA A 167 11.48 -5.12 14.90
CA ALA A 167 10.42 -6.01 14.42
C ALA A 167 10.33 -7.33 15.19
N ILE A 168 11.48 -7.89 15.55
CA ILE A 168 11.58 -9.10 16.36
C ILE A 168 11.05 -8.86 17.78
N TYR A 169 11.46 -7.74 18.39
CA TYR A 169 11.03 -7.35 19.73
C TYR A 169 9.51 -7.14 19.78
N TYR A 170 8.97 -6.39 18.80
CA TYR A 170 7.54 -6.14 18.62
C TYR A 170 6.74 -7.43 18.48
N ASN A 171 7.20 -8.38 17.65
CA ASN A 171 6.53 -9.66 17.48
C ASN A 171 6.53 -10.53 18.75
N TYR A 172 7.51 -10.36 19.64
CA TYR A 172 7.61 -11.16 20.86
C TYR A 172 6.76 -10.59 22.00
N TYR A 173 6.82 -9.28 22.23
CA TYR A 173 6.14 -8.62 23.35
C TYR A 173 4.76 -8.04 22.99
N GLY A 174 4.48 -7.84 21.70
CA GLY A 174 3.19 -7.34 21.19
C GLY A 174 3.13 -5.82 21.03
N ASN A 175 1.92 -5.32 20.80
CA ASN A 175 1.68 -3.98 20.24
C ASN A 175 1.88 -2.81 21.23
N ASP A 176 2.14 -3.10 22.51
CA ASP A 176 2.30 -2.09 23.56
C ASP A 176 3.76 -1.67 23.79
N VAL A 177 4.72 -2.22 23.03
CA VAL A 177 6.14 -1.86 23.16
C VAL A 177 6.42 -0.44 22.66
N THR A 178 7.33 0.25 23.34
CA THR A 178 7.84 1.55 22.92
C THR A 178 9.25 1.43 22.33
N VAL A 179 9.70 2.51 21.65
CA VAL A 179 11.07 2.58 21.14
C VAL A 179 12.06 2.65 22.28
N GLU A 180 11.73 3.42 23.31
CA GLU A 180 12.54 3.57 24.52
C GLU A 180 12.72 2.21 25.23
N ASP A 181 11.64 1.42 25.34
CA ASP A 181 11.74 0.05 25.88
C ASP A 181 12.60 -0.84 24.97
N PHE A 182 12.53 -0.71 23.65
CA PHE A 182 13.41 -1.48 22.78
C PHE A 182 14.88 -1.08 22.96
N GLU A 183 15.19 0.21 23.00
CA GLU A 183 16.56 0.74 23.14
C GLU A 183 17.19 0.37 24.48
N GLU A 184 16.41 0.35 25.57
CA GLU A 184 16.91 -0.03 26.90
C GLU A 184 17.21 -1.54 26.98
N TYR A 185 16.38 -2.38 26.35
CA TYR A 185 16.47 -3.83 26.52
C TYR A 185 17.29 -4.52 25.43
N TYR A 186 17.49 -3.92 24.26
CA TYR A 186 18.25 -4.55 23.17
C TYR A 186 19.76 -4.46 23.40
N LEU A 187 20.43 -5.62 23.43
CA LEU A 187 21.88 -5.70 23.72
C LEU A 187 22.74 -5.85 22.45
N GLY A 188 22.14 -6.30 21.34
CA GLY A 188 22.84 -6.38 20.05
C GLY A 188 22.62 -7.70 19.29
N LEU A 189 23.41 -7.85 18.24
CA LEU A 189 23.45 -9.01 17.35
C LEU A 189 24.75 -9.77 17.57
N TYR A 190 24.64 -11.08 17.81
CA TYR A 190 25.76 -11.97 18.15
C TYR A 190 25.72 -13.24 17.30
N GLU A 191 26.85 -13.94 17.18
CA GLU A 191 26.89 -15.20 16.42
C GLU A 191 26.15 -16.33 17.14
N SER A 192 26.18 -16.30 18.48
CA SER A 192 25.60 -17.32 19.35
C SER A 192 25.35 -16.76 20.75
N LYS A 193 24.72 -17.55 21.63
CA LYS A 193 24.55 -17.14 23.03
C LYS A 193 25.88 -17.13 23.77
N GLU A 194 26.76 -18.06 23.42
CA GLU A 194 28.10 -18.21 23.96
C GLU A 194 28.97 -17.01 23.59
N ASP A 195 28.85 -16.53 22.36
CA ASP A 195 29.51 -15.33 21.85
C ASP A 195 29.09 -14.08 22.66
N PHE A 196 27.79 -13.90 22.91
CA PHE A 196 27.29 -12.85 23.80
C PHE A 196 27.93 -12.91 25.19
N VAL A 197 27.89 -14.08 25.84
CA VAL A 197 28.46 -14.25 27.20
C VAL A 197 29.95 -13.95 27.21
N TYR A 198 30.70 -14.47 26.22
CA TYR A 198 32.12 -14.22 26.09
C TYR A 198 32.42 -12.72 25.99
N GLN A 199 31.70 -12.02 25.11
CA GLN A 199 31.89 -10.58 24.91
C GLN A 199 31.55 -9.79 26.18
N GLN A 200 30.46 -10.13 26.88
CA GLN A 200 30.13 -9.48 28.16
C GLN A 200 31.24 -9.67 29.20
N TRP A 201 31.87 -10.85 29.27
CA TRP A 201 32.97 -11.13 30.19
C TRP A 201 34.26 -10.39 29.81
N ASP A 202 34.53 -10.24 28.51
CA ASP A 202 35.68 -9.48 28.02
C ASP A 202 35.53 -7.99 28.35
N GLU A 203 34.36 -7.42 28.05
CA GLU A 203 34.04 -6.01 28.27
C GLU A 203 34.05 -5.62 29.76
N CYS A 204 33.59 -6.51 30.65
CA CYS A 204 33.57 -6.23 32.09
C CYS A 204 34.89 -6.54 32.82
N GLY A 205 35.92 -7.03 32.11
CA GLY A 205 37.23 -7.26 32.70
C GLY A 205 37.46 -8.66 33.28
N GLN A 206 36.46 -9.54 33.23
CA GLN A 206 36.48 -10.87 33.86
C GLN A 206 37.49 -11.81 33.19
N LEU A 207 37.63 -11.74 31.86
CA LEU A 207 38.62 -12.55 31.14
C LEU A 207 40.05 -12.22 31.60
N GLN A 208 40.37 -10.94 31.78
CA GLN A 208 41.70 -10.51 32.23
C GLN A 208 41.97 -10.92 33.69
N GLU A 209 40.94 -11.04 34.53
CA GLU A 209 41.08 -11.57 35.89
C GLU A 209 41.40 -13.07 35.89
N LEU A 210 40.75 -13.84 35.02
CA LEU A 210 41.02 -15.28 34.87
C LEU A 210 42.44 -15.53 34.35
N GLU A 211 42.87 -14.74 33.37
CA GLU A 211 44.25 -14.81 32.86
C GLU A 211 45.30 -14.53 33.95
N LYS A 212 45.06 -13.54 34.82
CA LYS A 212 45.93 -13.25 35.97
C LYS A 212 46.03 -14.42 36.95
N LEU A 213 44.95 -15.21 37.09
CA LEU A 213 44.93 -16.43 37.89
C LEU A 213 45.52 -17.65 37.16
N GLY A 214 45.95 -17.49 35.90
CA GLY A 214 46.48 -18.56 35.05
C GLY A 214 45.40 -19.50 34.51
N ILE A 215 44.13 -19.10 34.54
CA ILE A 215 43.00 -19.86 34.01
C ILE A 215 42.74 -19.39 32.58
N SER A 216 42.89 -20.30 31.62
CA SER A 216 42.58 -19.98 30.22
C SER A 216 41.08 -20.07 29.94
N SER A 217 40.58 -19.12 29.15
CA SER A 217 39.18 -19.08 28.68
C SER A 217 38.74 -20.34 27.91
N TYR A 218 39.69 -21.10 27.34
CA TYR A 218 39.41 -22.38 26.68
C TYR A 218 38.90 -23.48 27.62
N TYR A 219 39.11 -23.35 28.94
CA TYR A 219 38.61 -24.31 29.93
C TYR A 219 37.22 -23.95 30.47
N ILE A 220 36.64 -22.84 30.02
CA ILE A 220 35.36 -22.35 30.50
C ILE A 220 34.24 -23.00 29.69
N ASN A 221 33.22 -23.51 30.39
CA ASN A 221 32.01 -24.03 29.76
C ASN A 221 31.06 -22.87 29.40
N TRP A 222 31.33 -22.21 28.28
CA TRP A 222 30.53 -21.07 27.79
C TRP A 222 29.06 -21.42 27.55
N GLU A 223 28.79 -22.61 27.00
CA GLU A 223 27.43 -23.12 26.79
C GLU A 223 26.67 -23.25 28.12
N GLY A 224 27.33 -23.75 29.17
CA GLY A 224 26.73 -23.84 30.51
C GLY A 224 26.34 -22.48 31.06
N ILE A 225 27.24 -21.49 30.99
CA ILE A 225 26.98 -20.13 31.48
C ILE A 225 25.87 -19.46 30.65
N ALA A 226 25.91 -19.61 29.32
CA ALA A 226 24.86 -19.11 28.44
C ALA A 226 23.50 -19.73 28.78
N ASN A 227 23.43 -21.04 29.01
CA ASN A 227 22.17 -21.67 29.39
C ASN A 227 21.59 -21.10 30.69
N ASP A 228 22.44 -20.81 31.68
CA ASP A 228 22.01 -20.19 32.94
C ASP A 228 21.53 -18.75 32.72
N TRP A 229 22.28 -17.94 31.96
CA TRP A 229 21.96 -16.52 31.70
C TRP A 229 20.66 -16.35 30.90
N PHE A 230 20.43 -17.19 29.88
CA PHE A 230 19.24 -17.13 29.05
C PHE A 230 18.04 -17.89 29.65
N ILE A 231 18.20 -18.50 30.82
CA ILE A 231 17.09 -19.15 31.53
C ILE A 231 16.11 -18.13 32.11
N ASP A 232 16.61 -17.00 32.62
CA ASP A 232 15.79 -15.98 33.30
C ASP A 232 16.15 -14.53 32.93
N SER A 233 17.41 -14.22 32.68
CA SER A 233 17.91 -12.84 32.60
C SER A 233 17.90 -12.27 31.19
N TYR A 234 18.13 -13.11 30.18
CA TYR A 234 18.20 -12.69 28.78
C TYR A 234 17.27 -13.50 27.88
N LEU A 235 16.82 -12.85 26.81
CA LEU A 235 16.08 -13.44 25.71
C LEU A 235 16.96 -13.46 24.46
N SER A 236 17.04 -14.60 23.78
CA SER A 236 17.71 -14.74 22.49
C SER A 236 16.70 -15.08 21.41
N ILE A 237 16.76 -14.40 20.27
CA ILE A 237 15.96 -14.73 19.08
C ILE A 237 16.90 -14.93 17.89
N LYS A 238 16.94 -16.17 17.38
CA LYS A 238 17.77 -16.54 16.22
C LYS A 238 17.00 -16.29 14.93
N THR A 239 17.59 -15.52 14.02
CA THR A 239 16.95 -15.17 12.74
C THR A 239 17.60 -15.82 11.53
N SER A 240 18.89 -16.16 11.61
CA SER A 240 19.66 -16.85 10.57
C SER A 240 20.81 -17.66 11.17
N TYR A 241 21.67 -18.22 10.32
CA TYR A 241 22.94 -18.79 10.73
C TYR A 241 23.85 -17.67 11.26
N GLN A 242 24.36 -17.83 12.49
CA GLN A 242 25.17 -16.82 13.19
C GLN A 242 24.50 -15.44 13.36
N GLU A 243 23.16 -15.37 13.39
CA GLU A 243 22.42 -14.13 13.69
C GLU A 243 21.47 -14.36 14.87
N VAL A 244 21.93 -13.98 16.07
CA VAL A 244 21.17 -14.05 17.33
C VAL A 244 21.02 -12.66 17.90
N HIS A 245 19.79 -12.15 17.93
CA HIS A 245 19.46 -10.92 18.64
C HIS A 245 19.28 -11.22 20.12
N VAL A 246 19.93 -10.44 20.98
CA VAL A 246 19.87 -10.60 22.44
C VAL A 246 19.20 -9.39 23.08
N PHE A 247 18.30 -9.69 24.02
CA PHE A 247 17.56 -8.69 24.79
C PHE A 247 17.65 -9.01 26.28
N ILE A 248 17.57 -8.01 27.13
CA ILE A 248 17.25 -8.17 28.55
C ILE A 248 15.81 -8.69 28.65
N ARG A 249 15.54 -9.60 29.58
CA ARG A 249 14.20 -10.12 29.79
C ARG A 249 13.38 -9.16 30.67
N HIS A 250 12.20 -8.80 30.18
CA HIS A 250 11.18 -8.05 30.92
C HIS A 250 10.35 -8.98 31.83
#